data_AF-A0A9Q5CJM8-F1
#
_entry.id   AF-A0A9Q5CJM8-F1
#
_cell.length_a   1.000
_cell.length_b   1.000
_cell.length_c   1.000
_cell.angle_alpha   90.00
_cell.angle_beta   90.00
_cell.angle_gamma   90.00
#
_symmetry.space_group_name_H-M   'P 1'
#
loop_
_entity.id
_entity.type
_entity.pdbx_description
1 polymer ?
#
loop_
_entity_poly.entity_id
_entity_poly.type
_entity_poly.pdbx_seq_one_letter_code
_entity_poly.pdbx_strand_id
1 'polypeptide(L)'
;MSNLEHRSINLIPFYSIKEYIFSSSVSIKKFAFGNVVGNIAIFIPFGAYLLLFKNNKRVITNLLFVFIVSLFVEIIQGIFGIGASDIDDIILNCLGGLIGILGYKFFLFILRDEKKVHTAITILSVIALPRILFYLFIMKMRF
;
A
#
# COMPACT_ATOMS: atom_id res chain seq x y z
N MET A 1 -8.87 36.35 -4.14
CA MET A 1 -7.63 35.71 -3.63
C MET A 1 -8.02 34.31 -3.17
N SER A 2 -7.27 33.32 -3.64
CA SER A 2 -7.58 31.89 -3.69
C SER A 2 -8.12 31.30 -2.39
N ASN A 3 -9.27 30.61 -2.49
CA ASN A 3 -9.69 29.59 -1.54
C ASN A 3 -8.57 28.54 -1.43
N LEU A 4 -7.72 28.68 -0.42
CA LEU A 4 -6.75 27.65 -0.05
C LEU A 4 -7.56 26.44 0.39
N GLU A 5 -7.74 25.47 -0.51
CA GLU A 5 -8.20 24.14 -0.15
C GLU A 5 -7.39 23.69 1.06
N HIS A 6 -8.08 23.38 2.16
CA HIS A 6 -7.45 22.97 3.41
C HIS A 6 -6.83 21.59 3.21
N ARG A 7 -5.63 21.56 2.60
CA ARG A 7 -4.81 20.36 2.47
C ARG A 7 -4.47 19.87 3.88
N SER A 8 -5.10 18.78 4.31
CA SER A 8 -4.69 18.08 5.51
C SER A 8 -3.42 17.29 5.19
N ILE A 9 -2.32 17.72 5.81
CA ILE A 9 -1.04 17.01 5.76
C ILE A 9 -0.79 16.50 7.18
N ASN A 10 -0.88 15.20 7.40
CA ASN A 10 -0.47 14.56 8.63
C ASN A 10 0.95 14.00 8.48
N LEU A 11 1.89 14.60 9.20
CA LEU A 11 3.27 14.12 9.28
C LEU A 11 3.58 13.42 10.59
N ILE A 12 2.60 13.28 11.49
CA ILE A 12 2.78 12.64 12.79
C ILE A 12 2.46 11.15 12.65
N PRO A 13 3.47 10.27 12.82
CA PRO A 13 3.24 8.83 12.74
C PRO A 13 2.22 8.36 13.78
N PHE A 14 1.36 7.47 13.33
CA PHE A 14 0.25 6.83 14.04
C PHE A 14 -0.83 7.80 14.52
N TYR A 15 -0.84 9.06 14.07
CA TYR A 15 -1.87 10.02 14.45
C TYR A 15 -3.22 9.62 13.89
N SER A 16 -3.31 9.41 12.58
CA SER A 16 -4.55 8.99 11.91
C SER A 16 -5.01 7.63 12.41
N ILE A 17 -4.09 6.68 12.58
CA ILE A 17 -4.42 5.37 13.15
C ILE A 17 -5.04 5.50 14.56
N LYS A 18 -4.50 6.37 15.42
CA LYS A 18 -5.07 6.62 16.75
C LYS A 18 -6.46 7.25 16.63
N GLU A 19 -6.62 8.27 15.80
CA GLU A 19 -7.90 8.93 15.57
C GLU A 19 -8.98 7.92 15.13
N TYR A 20 -8.62 6.98 14.25
CA TYR A 20 -9.49 5.91 13.79
C TYR A 20 -9.95 4.98 14.92
N ILE A 21 -9.02 4.57 15.80
CA ILE A 21 -9.32 3.68 16.92
C ILE A 21 -10.25 4.36 17.93
N PHE A 22 -9.99 5.63 18.24
CA PHE A 22 -10.71 6.38 19.28
C PHE A 22 -11.99 7.08 18.79
N SER A 23 -12.21 7.19 17.47
CA SER A 23 -13.45 7.73 16.92
C SER A 23 -14.66 6.92 17.41
N SER A 24 -15.80 7.57 17.66
CA SER A 24 -17.07 6.91 17.96
C SER A 24 -17.94 6.70 16.70
N SER A 25 -17.57 7.31 15.57
CA SER A 25 -18.32 7.23 14.32
C SER A 25 -18.00 5.94 13.55
N VAL A 26 -19.02 5.12 13.33
CA VAL A 26 -18.92 3.89 12.53
C VAL A 26 -18.49 4.18 11.09
N SER A 27 -18.93 5.30 10.52
CA SER A 27 -18.58 5.70 9.16
C SER A 27 -17.10 6.04 9.03
N ILE A 28 -16.56 6.79 9.99
CA ILE A 28 -15.12 7.15 10.03
C ILE A 28 -14.28 5.89 10.20
N LYS A 29 -14.67 4.96 11.09
CA LYS A 29 -13.96 3.67 11.25
C LYS A 29 -13.95 2.82 10.00
N LYS A 30 -15.05 2.78 9.25
CA LYS A 30 -15.13 2.00 8.00
C LYS A 30 -14.23 2.60 6.92
N PHE A 31 -14.24 3.91 6.76
CA PHE A 31 -13.35 4.61 5.83
C PHE A 31 -11.88 4.38 6.18
N ALA A 32 -11.53 4.64 7.45
CA ALA A 32 -10.21 4.40 8.02
C ALA A 32 -9.69 2.98 7.79
N PHE A 33 -10.51 1.98 8.14
CA PHE A 33 -10.17 0.57 7.95
C PHE A 33 -9.89 0.28 6.48
N GLY A 34 -10.72 0.80 5.59
CA GLY A 34 -10.54 0.60 4.17
C GLY A 34 -9.30 1.29 3.60
N ASN A 35 -8.91 2.47 4.09
CA ASN A 35 -7.63 3.11 3.74
C ASN A 35 -6.44 2.27 4.23
N VAL A 36 -6.48 1.83 5.50
CA VAL A 36 -5.43 1.00 6.09
C VAL A 36 -5.23 -0.29 5.29
N VAL A 37 -6.32 -1.01 5.04
CA VAL A 37 -6.28 -2.27 4.27
C VAL A 37 -5.90 -2.00 2.82
N GLY A 38 -6.40 -0.93 2.21
CA GLY A 38 -6.15 -0.56 0.83
C GLY A 38 -4.67 -0.29 0.55
N ASN A 39 -4.03 0.51 1.40
CA ASN A 39 -2.62 0.87 1.31
C ASN A 39 -1.71 -0.35 1.46
N ILE A 40 -1.99 -1.22 2.44
CA ILE A 40 -1.26 -2.50 2.56
C ILE A 40 -1.50 -3.36 1.31
N ALA A 41 -2.76 -3.55 0.91
CA ALA A 41 -3.15 -4.52 -0.11
C ALA A 41 -2.55 -4.21 -1.49
N ILE A 42 -2.51 -2.94 -1.90
CA ILE A 42 -1.96 -2.55 -3.21
C ILE A 42 -0.43 -2.72 -3.27
N PHE A 43 0.25 -2.61 -2.13
CA PHE A 43 1.70 -2.75 -2.04
C PHE A 43 2.18 -4.21 -1.90
N ILE A 44 1.32 -5.16 -1.51
CA ILE A 44 1.66 -6.59 -1.48
C ILE A 44 2.11 -7.11 -2.86
N PRO A 45 1.31 -7.02 -3.94
CA PRO A 45 1.75 -7.48 -5.25
C PRO A 45 2.97 -6.69 -5.72
N PHE A 46 3.03 -5.38 -5.47
CA PHE A 46 4.19 -4.55 -5.80
C PHE A 46 5.49 -5.07 -5.16
N GLY A 47 5.48 -5.37 -3.85
CA GLY A 47 6.64 -5.93 -3.14
C GLY A 47 7.08 -7.29 -3.69
N ALA A 48 6.13 -8.15 -4.06
CA ALA A 48 6.42 -9.43 -4.71
C ALA A 48 7.03 -9.23 -6.11
N TYR A 49 6.52 -8.28 -6.90
CA TYR A 49 7.05 -7.94 -8.22
C TYR A 49 8.46 -7.34 -8.18
N LEU A 50 8.83 -6.61 -7.13
CA LEU A 50 10.22 -6.14 -6.99
C LEU A 50 11.22 -7.28 -6.99
N LEU A 51 10.89 -8.39 -6.34
CA LEU A 51 11.73 -9.58 -6.38
C LEU A 51 11.64 -10.28 -7.73
N LEU A 52 10.53 -10.24 -8.46
CA LEU A 52 10.44 -10.84 -9.80
C LEU A 52 11.42 -10.22 -10.80
N PHE A 53 11.57 -8.88 -10.78
CA PHE A 53 12.35 -8.16 -11.80
C PHE A 53 13.77 -7.79 -11.37
N LYS A 54 14.06 -7.72 -10.06
CA LYS A 54 15.41 -7.35 -9.58
C LYS A 54 16.26 -8.59 -9.27
N ASN A 55 17.49 -8.56 -9.77
CA ASN A 55 18.53 -9.54 -9.40
C ASN A 55 18.91 -9.42 -7.91
N ASN A 56 18.82 -8.23 -7.32
CA ASN A 56 19.08 -8.03 -5.90
C ASN A 56 17.84 -8.42 -5.06
N LYS A 57 17.90 -9.59 -4.42
CA LYS A 57 16.82 -10.14 -3.58
C LYS A 57 16.97 -9.81 -2.08
N ARG A 58 17.82 -8.84 -1.71
CA ARG A 58 17.97 -8.38 -0.32
C ARG A 58 16.72 -7.63 0.14
N VAL A 59 16.19 -8.01 1.31
CA VAL A 59 14.95 -7.45 1.86
C VAL A 59 15.08 -5.93 2.07
N ILE A 60 16.16 -5.49 2.74
CA ILE A 60 16.38 -4.08 3.08
C ILE A 60 16.42 -3.20 1.83
N THR A 61 17.17 -3.59 0.80
CA THR A 61 17.27 -2.81 -0.45
C THR A 61 15.93 -2.68 -1.17
N ASN A 62 15.12 -3.74 -1.17
CA ASN A 62 13.81 -3.69 -1.80
C ASN A 62 12.80 -2.94 -0.94
N LEU A 63 12.89 -3.01 0.39
CA LEU A 63 12.05 -2.23 1.29
C LEU A 63 12.35 -0.73 1.21
N LEU A 64 13.62 -0.33 1.06
CA LEU A 64 13.99 1.06 0.77
C LEU A 64 13.40 1.54 -0.55
N PHE A 65 13.36 0.68 -1.57
CA PHE A 65 12.72 1.01 -2.83
C PHE A 65 11.20 1.17 -2.68
N VAL A 66 10.55 0.29 -1.90
CA VAL A 66 9.12 0.44 -1.54
C VAL A 66 8.88 1.77 -0.85
N PHE A 67 9.71 2.12 0.13
CA PHE A 67 9.61 3.39 0.85
C PHE A 67 9.70 4.60 -0.10
N ILE A 68 10.68 4.62 -1.01
CA ILE A 68 10.85 5.72 -1.98
C ILE A 68 9.64 5.83 -2.90
N VAL A 69 9.14 4.70 -3.41
CA VAL A 69 7.94 4.69 -4.28
C VAL A 69 6.72 5.17 -3.50
N SER A 70 6.54 4.72 -2.27
CA SER A 70 5.44 5.18 -1.43
C SER A 70 5.53 6.67 -1.13
N LEU A 71 6.71 7.20 -0.84
CA LEU A 71 6.92 8.63 -0.65
C LEU A 71 6.56 9.43 -1.91
N PHE A 72 6.90 8.90 -3.08
CA PHE A 72 6.55 9.54 -4.35
C PHE A 72 5.03 9.54 -4.61
N VAL A 73 4.36 8.43 -4.31
CA VAL A 73 2.87 8.35 -4.36
C VAL A 73 2.25 9.39 -3.45
N GLU A 74 2.75 9.51 -2.23
CA GLU A 74 2.30 10.46 -1.22
C GLU A 74 2.46 11.92 -1.67
N ILE A 75 3.63 12.26 -2.22
CA ILE A 75 3.91 13.58 -2.78
C ILE A 75 2.95 13.90 -3.94
N ILE A 76 2.71 12.95 -4.85
CA ILE A 76 1.76 13.13 -5.95
C ILE A 76 0.35 13.38 -5.40
N GLN A 77 -0.11 12.58 -4.44
CA GLN A 77 -1.43 12.75 -3.84
C GLN A 77 -1.59 14.14 -3.22
N GLY A 78 -0.57 14.62 -2.49
CA GLY A 78 -0.55 15.95 -1.88
C GLY A 78 -0.48 17.11 -2.90
N ILE A 79 0.26 16.95 -4.01
CA ILE A 79 0.36 17.98 -5.06
C ILE A 79 -0.95 18.12 -5.84
N PHE A 80 -1.53 16.99 -6.26
CA PHE A 80 -2.72 16.95 -7.11
C PHE A 80 -4.04 17.04 -6.32
N GLY A 81 -3.99 17.09 -4.98
CA GLY A 81 -5.18 17.17 -4.14
C GLY A 81 -6.08 15.93 -4.23
N ILE A 82 -5.52 14.79 -4.63
CA ILE A 82 -6.27 13.54 -4.82
C ILE A 82 -6.68 12.91 -3.46
N GLY A 83 -6.04 13.33 -2.37
CA GLY A 83 -6.28 12.89 -1.00
C GLY A 83 -5.52 13.72 0.04
N ALA A 84 -5.76 13.42 1.32
CA ALA A 84 -4.96 13.94 2.43
C ALA A 84 -3.58 13.28 2.40
N SER A 85 -2.53 14.06 2.67
CA SER A 85 -1.21 13.47 2.74
C SER A 85 -0.94 12.91 4.13
N ASP A 86 -0.56 11.64 4.26
CA ASP A 86 -0.42 10.95 5.54
C ASP A 86 0.83 10.07 5.63
N ILE A 87 1.69 10.33 6.62
CA ILE A 87 2.86 9.49 6.89
C ILE A 87 2.48 8.05 7.26
N ASP A 88 1.27 7.83 7.79
CA ASP A 88 0.75 6.49 8.09
C ASP A 88 0.59 5.67 6.81
N ASP A 89 0.24 6.30 5.70
CA ASP A 89 0.09 5.62 4.41
C ASP A 89 1.44 5.11 3.91
N ILE A 90 2.52 5.87 4.10
CA ILE A 90 3.88 5.42 3.80
C ILE A 90 4.26 4.18 4.62
N ILE A 91 3.94 4.18 5.91
CA ILE A 91 4.21 3.06 6.82
C ILE A 91 3.43 1.81 6.37
N LEU A 92 2.15 1.97 6.05
CA LEU A 92 1.27 0.89 5.62
C LEU A 92 1.69 0.31 4.27
N ASN A 93 2.10 1.16 3.33
CA ASN A 93 2.64 0.74 2.04
C ASN A 93 3.95 -0.03 2.21
N CYS A 94 4.84 0.40 3.11
CA CYS A 94 6.05 -0.34 3.46
C CYS A 94 5.74 -1.71 4.07
N LEU A 95 4.72 -1.80 4.94
CA LEU A 95 4.24 -3.06 5.49
C LEU A 95 3.71 -4.00 4.40
N GLY A 96 2.88 -3.49 3.49
CA GLY A 96 2.39 -4.24 2.33
C GLY A 96 3.53 -4.75 1.46
N GLY A 97 4.50 -3.89 1.13
CA GLY A 97 5.67 -4.27 0.35
C GLY A 97 6.53 -5.33 1.04
N LEU A 98 6.71 -5.23 2.36
CA LEU A 98 7.41 -6.25 3.14
C LEU A 98 6.68 -7.60 3.08
N ILE A 99 5.35 -7.61 3.25
CA ILE A 99 4.53 -8.83 3.13
C ILE A 99 4.70 -9.46 1.74
N GLY A 100 4.67 -8.66 0.68
CA GLY A 100 4.92 -9.12 -0.69
C GLY A 100 6.31 -9.74 -0.88
N ILE A 101 7.34 -9.08 -0.36
CA ILE A 101 8.74 -9.53 -0.41
C ILE A 101 8.90 -10.89 0.31
N LEU A 102 8.34 -11.00 1.52
CA LEU A 102 8.37 -12.23 2.30
C LEU A 102 7.54 -13.33 1.63
N GLY A 103 6.38 -12.99 1.05
CA GLY A 103 5.54 -13.90 0.29
C GLY A 103 6.27 -14.54 -0.89
N TYR A 104 7.01 -13.75 -1.70
CA TYR A 104 7.85 -14.30 -2.76
C TYR A 104 8.89 -15.28 -2.21
N LYS A 105 9.60 -14.92 -1.13
CA LYS A 105 10.62 -15.79 -0.53
C LYS A 105 10.02 -17.08 0.01
N PHE A 106 8.82 -17.01 0.57
CA PHE A 106 8.07 -18.16 1.04
C PHE A 106 7.67 -19.09 -0.11
N PHE A 107 7.13 -18.55 -1.22
CA PHE A 107 6.85 -19.34 -2.41
C PHE A 107 8.12 -19.97 -2.99
N LEU A 108 9.23 -19.24 -3.02
CA LEU A 108 10.52 -19.79 -3.47
C LEU A 108 11.02 -20.91 -2.56
N PHE A 109 10.82 -20.80 -1.25
CA PHE A 109 11.17 -21.84 -0.29
C PHE A 109 10.37 -23.13 -0.51
N ILE A 110 9.07 -23.02 -0.83
CA ILE A 110 8.18 -24.16 -1.07
C ILE A 110 8.39 -24.77 -2.47
N LEU A 111 8.31 -23.94 -3.51
CA LEU A 111 8.29 -24.40 -4.90
C LEU A 111 9.69 -24.69 -5.44
N ARG A 112 10.72 -24.09 -4.84
CA ARG A 112 12.16 -24.25 -5.17
C ARG A 112 12.51 -24.02 -6.64
N ASP A 113 11.62 -23.36 -7.38
CA ASP A 113 11.72 -23.12 -8.81
C ASP A 113 11.23 -21.70 -9.09
N GLU A 114 12.12 -20.83 -9.56
CA GLU A 114 11.78 -19.43 -9.81
C GLU A 114 10.68 -19.30 -10.86
N LYS A 115 10.64 -20.13 -11.92
CA LYS A 115 9.60 -20.03 -12.95
C LYS A 115 8.22 -20.35 -12.36
N LYS A 116 8.11 -21.37 -11.51
CA LYS A 116 6.85 -21.70 -10.82
C LYS A 116 6.41 -20.58 -9.88
N VAL A 117 7.35 -19.96 -9.16
CA VAL A 117 7.07 -18.80 -8.29
C VAL A 117 6.57 -17.61 -9.11
N HIS A 118 7.23 -17.32 -10.24
CA HIS A 118 6.83 -16.24 -11.15
C HIS A 118 5.41 -16.44 -11.68
N THR A 119 5.09 -17.65 -12.15
CA THR A 119 3.74 -17.98 -12.61
C THR A 119 2.71 -17.87 -11.49
N ALA A 120 3.00 -18.42 -10.30
CA ALA A 120 2.08 -18.37 -9.16
C ALA A 120 1.76 -16.94 -8.71
N ILE A 121 2.80 -16.11 -8.52
CA ILE A 121 2.63 -14.71 -8.11
C ILE A 121 1.88 -13.93 -9.18
N THR A 122 2.16 -14.18 -10.46
CA THR A 122 1.47 -13.50 -11.56
C THR A 122 -0.01 -13.86 -11.58
N ILE A 123 -0.37 -15.13 -11.48
CA ILE A 123 -1.77 -15.58 -11.44
C ILE A 123 -2.50 -14.97 -10.23
N LEU A 124 -1.90 -15.07 -9.05
CA LEU A 124 -2.49 -14.50 -7.82
C LEU A 124 -2.69 -12.98 -7.94
N SER A 125 -1.71 -12.27 -8.49
CA SER A 125 -1.78 -10.82 -8.66
C SER A 125 -2.82 -10.40 -9.70
N VAL A 126 -2.92 -11.12 -10.83
CA VAL A 126 -3.94 -10.85 -11.86
C VAL A 126 -5.35 -11.05 -11.33
N ILE A 127 -5.55 -11.99 -10.39
CA ILE A 127 -6.86 -12.21 -9.75
C ILE A 127 -7.11 -11.18 -8.63
N ALA A 128 -6.11 -10.88 -7.81
CA ALA A 128 -6.25 -10.03 -6.64
C ALA A 128 -6.32 -8.54 -6.99
N LEU A 129 -5.48 -8.07 -7.92
CA LEU A 129 -5.35 -6.64 -8.22
C LEU A 129 -6.67 -6.01 -8.71
N PRO A 130 -7.46 -6.62 -9.63
CA PRO A 130 -8.75 -6.06 -10.03
C PRO A 130 -9.73 -5.98 -8.86
N ARG A 131 -9.71 -6.96 -7.93
CA ARG A 131 -10.58 -6.95 -6.75
C ARG A 131 -10.19 -5.84 -5.78
N ILE A 132 -8.88 -5.64 -5.57
CA ILE A 132 -8.34 -4.56 -4.74
C ILE A 132 -8.71 -3.21 -5.35
N LEU A 133 -8.49 -3.01 -6.64
CA LEU A 133 -8.83 -1.78 -7.34
C LEU A 133 -10.34 -1.50 -7.32
N PHE A 134 -11.17 -2.53 -7.53
CA PHE A 134 -12.62 -2.40 -7.42
C PHE A 134 -13.06 -2.03 -6.00
N TYR A 135 -12.49 -2.67 -4.99
CA TYR A 135 -12.77 -2.33 -3.58
C TYR A 135 -12.38 -0.89 -3.26
N LEU A 136 -11.18 -0.46 -3.68
CA LEU A 136 -10.70 0.91 -3.51
C LEU A 136 -11.60 1.92 -4.24
N PHE A 137 -12.02 1.61 -5.46
CA PHE A 137 -12.94 2.44 -6.24
C PHE A 137 -14.29 2.61 -5.52
N ILE A 138 -14.89 1.52 -5.06
CA ILE A 138 -16.16 1.55 -4.33
C ILE A 138 -16.02 2.34 -3.03
N MET A 139 -14.92 2.17 -2.30
CA MET A 139 -14.68 2.90 -1.07
C MET A 139 -14.55 4.40 -1.33
N LYS A 140 -13.79 4.80 -2.36
CA LYS A 140 -13.58 6.21 -2.70
C LYS A 140 -14.81 6.90 -3.30
N MET A 141 -15.80 6.15 -3.79
CA MET A 141 -17.10 6.66 -4.22
C MET A 141 -18.11 6.84 -3.07
N ARG A 142 -17.86 6.23 -1.90
CA ARG A 142 -18.83 6.14 -0.80
C ARG A 142 -18.57 7.14 0.33
N PHE A 143 -17.49 7.90 0.25
CA PHE A 143 -17.02 8.92 1.18
C PHE A 143 -16.47 10.10 0.39
#